data_AF-A0A6J1VJU4-F1
#
_entry.id   AF-A0A6J1VJU4-F1
#
_cell.length_a   1.000
_cell.length_b   1.000
_cell.length_c   1.000
_cell.angle_alpha   90.00
_cell.angle_beta   90.00
_cell.angle_gamma   90.00
#
_symmetry.space_group_name_H-M   'P 1'
#
loop_
_entity.id
_entity.type
_entity.pdbx_description
1 polymer ?
#
loop_
_entity_poly.entity_id
_entity_poly.type
_entity_poly.pdbx_seq_one_letter_code
_entity_poly.pdbx_strand_id
1 'polypeptide(L)'
;MVPMDYTKNPDVKLPLQLVENMPELKENPFRQRIVHSFAEDPEGNLSFNDFVDMFSVLSEMAPRELKAIYAFKIYDFNTDNFICKSDLEQTLNKLTKEELTEEEVSLVCEKVIEEADMDGDGKLGFSDFENMISKAPDFLR
;
A
#
# COMPACT_ATOMS: atom_id res chain seq x y z
N MET A 1 22.55 30.46 6.94
CA MET A 1 21.29 29.96 6.36
C MET A 1 20.19 30.31 7.32
N VAL A 2 19.23 31.13 6.89
CA VAL A 2 18.11 31.58 7.72
C VAL A 2 17.14 30.41 7.87
N PRO A 3 16.63 30.09 9.07
CA PRO A 3 15.58 29.09 9.24
C PRO A 3 14.34 29.52 8.44
N MET A 4 13.80 28.63 7.62
CA MET A 4 12.57 28.92 6.88
C MET A 4 11.41 29.06 7.88
N ASP A 5 10.90 30.28 8.04
CA ASP A 5 9.69 30.59 8.81
C ASP A 5 8.46 30.06 8.06
N TYR A 6 7.93 28.93 8.51
CA TYR A 6 6.71 28.30 7.97
C TYR A 6 5.40 28.93 8.50
N THR A 7 5.48 30.07 9.20
CA THR A 7 4.34 30.71 9.88
C THR A 7 3.31 31.37 8.95
N LYS A 8 3.52 31.37 7.62
CA LYS A 8 2.65 32.08 6.66
C LYS A 8 1.99 31.23 5.57
N ASN A 9 2.27 29.93 5.49
CA ASN A 9 1.61 29.04 4.53
C ASN A 9 0.72 28.04 5.28
N PRO A 10 -0.61 28.08 5.12
CA PRO A 10 -1.50 27.09 5.73
C PRO A 10 -1.38 25.71 5.06
N ASP A 11 -0.87 25.63 3.84
CA ASP A 11 -0.59 24.38 3.10
C ASP A 11 0.86 23.93 3.28
N VAL A 12 1.26 23.60 4.51
CA VAL A 12 2.53 22.91 4.74
C VAL A 12 2.38 21.49 4.21
N LYS A 13 2.97 21.22 3.04
CA LYS A 13 3.06 19.88 2.47
C LYS A 13 4.44 19.28 2.73
N LEU A 14 4.47 18.03 3.16
CA LEU A 14 5.67 17.25 3.34
C LEU A 14 6.08 16.66 1.99
N PRO A 15 7.31 16.92 1.52
CA PRO A 15 7.78 16.30 0.29
C PRO A 15 7.92 14.80 0.46
N LEU A 16 7.50 14.05 -0.56
CA LEU A 16 7.54 12.58 -0.61
C LEU A 16 8.90 12.00 -0.15
N GLN A 17 10.01 12.61 -0.58
CA GLN A 17 11.36 12.19 -0.19
C GLN A 17 11.63 12.26 1.30
N LEU A 18 11.03 13.20 2.03
CA LEU A 18 11.21 13.31 3.47
C LEU A 18 10.51 12.15 4.19
N VAL A 19 9.31 11.82 3.74
CA VAL A 19 8.46 10.76 4.31
C VAL A 19 9.04 9.38 4.00
N GLU A 20 9.54 9.16 2.79
CA GLU A 20 10.23 7.92 2.42
C GLU A 20 11.50 7.63 3.23
N ASN A 21 12.18 8.68 3.70
CA ASN A 21 13.40 8.56 4.49
C ASN A 21 13.13 8.40 6.00
N MET A 22 11.87 8.47 6.44
CA MET A 22 11.51 8.26 7.84
C MET A 22 11.81 6.81 8.27
N PRO A 23 12.33 6.59 9.48
CA PRO A 23 12.71 5.26 9.94
C PRO A 23 11.55 4.24 9.92
N GLU A 24 10.32 4.70 10.10
CA GLU A 24 9.10 3.88 10.08
C GLU A 24 8.78 3.35 8.67
N LEU A 25 9.19 4.06 7.62
CA LEU A 25 8.89 3.73 6.22
C LEU A 25 10.11 3.28 5.43
N LYS A 26 11.32 3.66 5.85
CA LYS A 26 12.55 3.40 5.12
C LYS A 26 12.78 1.91 4.87
N GLU A 27 12.43 1.07 5.83
CA GLU A 27 12.59 -0.39 5.73
C GLU A 27 11.44 -1.06 4.94
N ASN A 28 10.35 -0.32 4.65
CA ASN A 28 9.20 -0.85 3.93
C ASN A 28 9.39 -0.75 2.40
N PRO A 29 9.39 -1.87 1.65
CA PRO A 29 9.56 -1.87 0.19
C PRO A 29 8.41 -1.16 -0.54
N PHE A 30 7.26 -1.03 0.13
CA PHE A 30 6.06 -0.35 -0.38
C PHE A 30 5.98 1.12 0.00
N ARG A 31 6.98 1.71 0.67
CA ARG A 31 6.90 3.08 1.20
C ARG A 31 6.41 4.12 0.18
N GLN A 32 6.90 4.06 -1.05
CA GLN A 32 6.48 4.99 -2.10
C GLN A 32 4.99 4.84 -2.42
N ARG A 33 4.49 3.60 -2.44
CA ARG A 33 3.08 3.28 -2.71
C ARG A 33 2.20 3.69 -1.56
N ILE A 34 2.63 3.44 -0.31
CA ILE A 34 1.90 3.89 0.87
C ILE A 34 1.75 5.41 0.79
N VAL A 35 2.85 6.15 0.64
CA VAL A 35 2.79 7.62 0.52
C VAL A 35 1.87 8.06 -0.63
N HIS A 36 1.97 7.45 -1.82
CA HIS A 36 1.13 7.80 -2.96
C HIS A 36 -0.36 7.45 -2.77
N SER A 37 -0.67 6.42 -1.97
CA SER A 37 -2.06 6.04 -1.67
C SER A 37 -2.76 7.02 -0.73
N PHE A 38 -1.99 7.75 0.10
CA PHE A 38 -2.48 8.76 1.03
C PHE A 38 -2.37 10.18 0.48
N ALA A 39 -1.38 10.46 -0.39
CA ALA A 39 -1.21 11.77 -0.99
C ALA A 39 -2.36 12.07 -1.96
N GLU A 40 -3.12 13.13 -1.68
CA GLU A 40 -4.11 13.66 -2.62
C GLU A 40 -3.45 14.44 -3.76
N ASP A 41 -2.19 14.82 -3.58
CA ASP A 41 -1.43 15.63 -4.51
C ASP A 41 -0.74 14.77 -5.60
N PRO A 42 -0.83 15.15 -6.89
CA PRO A 42 -0.20 14.42 -7.98
C PRO A 42 1.34 14.43 -7.93
N GLU A 43 1.96 15.36 -7.20
CA GLU A 43 3.40 15.36 -6.94
C GLU A 43 3.78 14.41 -5.79
N GLY A 44 2.80 13.78 -5.13
CA GLY A 44 3.01 12.86 -4.00
C GLY A 44 3.36 13.55 -2.68
N ASN A 45 3.12 14.87 -2.60
CA ASN A 45 3.36 15.63 -1.38
C ASN A 45 2.21 15.39 -0.39
N LEU A 46 2.54 14.99 0.86
CA LEU A 46 1.54 14.74 1.88
C LEU A 46 1.16 16.03 2.62
N SER A 47 -0.13 16.30 2.75
CA SER A 47 -0.61 17.31 3.70
C SER A 47 -0.41 16.81 5.14
N PHE A 48 -0.51 17.71 6.13
CA PHE A 48 -0.49 17.29 7.53
C PHE A 48 -1.64 16.31 7.86
N ASN A 49 -2.82 16.48 7.25
CA ASN A 49 -3.93 15.56 7.44
C ASN A 49 -3.61 14.19 6.84
N ASP A 50 -3.09 14.14 5.61
CA ASP A 50 -2.73 12.88 4.93
C ASP A 50 -1.68 12.11 5.74
N PHE A 51 -0.72 12.83 6.32
CA PHE A 51 0.29 12.27 7.19
C PHE A 51 -0.32 11.67 8.46
N VAL A 52 -1.22 12.41 9.13
CA VAL A 52 -1.90 11.91 10.33
C VAL A 52 -2.79 10.72 10.00
N ASP A 53 -3.50 10.73 8.88
CA ASP A 53 -4.34 9.62 8.42
C ASP A 53 -3.50 8.39 8.12
N MET A 54 -2.36 8.56 7.43
CA MET A 54 -1.41 7.49 7.16
C MET A 54 -0.90 6.84 8.45
N PHE A 55 -0.42 7.61 9.41
CA PHE A 55 0.05 7.07 10.69
C PHE A 55 -1.09 6.48 11.53
N SER A 56 -2.30 7.03 11.42
CA SER A 56 -3.49 6.51 12.12
C SER A 56 -3.86 5.11 11.61
N VAL A 57 -3.74 4.86 10.31
CA VAL A 57 -3.99 3.55 9.70
C VAL A 57 -2.87 2.55 9.99
N LEU A 58 -1.62 3.01 9.94
CA LEU A 58 -0.45 2.17 10.24
C LEU A 58 -0.30 1.84 11.73
N SER A 59 -1.00 2.58 12.60
CA SER A 59 -1.02 2.32 14.04
C SER A 59 -1.56 0.92 14.37
N GLU A 60 -1.03 0.29 15.42
CA GLU A 60 -1.56 -0.97 15.96
C GLU A 60 -3.02 -0.85 16.39
N MET A 61 -3.44 0.35 16.82
CA MET A 61 -4.80 0.60 17.30
C MET A 61 -5.82 0.78 16.16
N ALA A 62 -5.38 0.81 14.89
CA ALA A 62 -6.29 1.02 13.77
C ALA A 62 -7.25 -0.18 13.60
N PRO A 63 -8.54 0.07 13.30
CA PRO A 63 -9.49 -0.96 12.93
C PRO A 63 -8.96 -1.85 11.82
N ARG A 64 -9.18 -3.16 11.94
CA ARG A 64 -8.76 -4.16 10.94
C ARG A 64 -9.33 -3.87 9.56
N GLU A 65 -10.57 -3.40 9.51
CA GLU A 65 -11.26 -3.02 8.27
C GLU A 65 -10.53 -1.87 7.56
N LEU A 66 -10.14 -0.82 8.29
CA LEU A 66 -9.33 0.27 7.73
C LEU A 66 -7.98 -0.25 7.23
N LYS A 67 -7.29 -1.10 8.00
CA LYS A 67 -6.03 -1.71 7.54
C LYS A 67 -6.22 -2.52 6.26
N ALA A 68 -7.30 -3.29 6.14
CA ALA A 68 -7.62 -4.07 4.95
C ALA A 68 -7.89 -3.17 3.73
N ILE A 69 -8.65 -2.08 3.89
CA ILE A 69 -8.92 -1.10 2.82
C ILE A 69 -7.63 -0.47 2.30
N TYR A 70 -6.77 -0.01 3.20
CA TYR A 70 -5.52 0.61 2.78
C TYR A 70 -4.52 -0.41 2.24
N ALA A 71 -4.46 -1.63 2.81
CA ALA A 71 -3.69 -2.71 2.22
C ALA A 71 -4.17 -2.96 0.78
N PHE A 72 -5.47 -3.11 0.55
CA PHE A 72 -6.01 -3.27 -0.80
C PHE A 72 -5.54 -2.16 -1.75
N LYS A 73 -5.62 -0.90 -1.31
CA LYS A 73 -5.17 0.27 -2.09
C LYS A 73 -3.66 0.30 -2.34
N ILE A 74 -2.85 -0.28 -1.46
CA ILE A 74 -1.39 -0.36 -1.63
C ILE A 74 -1.01 -1.45 -2.64
N TYR A 75 -1.77 -2.56 -2.64
CA TYR A 75 -1.55 -3.69 -3.54
C TYR A 75 -2.13 -3.43 -4.94
N ASP A 76 -3.18 -2.63 -5.08
CA ASP A 76 -3.74 -2.20 -6.36
C ASP A 76 -2.84 -1.12 -7.01
N PHE A 77 -2.03 -1.50 -8.01
CA PHE A 77 -1.12 -0.57 -8.69
C PHE A 77 -1.81 0.27 -9.77
N ASN A 78 -2.83 -0.30 -10.41
CA ASN A 78 -3.53 0.30 -11.54
C ASN A 78 -4.73 1.16 -11.09
N THR A 79 -5.08 1.12 -9.80
CA THR A 79 -6.18 1.85 -9.15
C THR A 79 -7.56 1.55 -9.75
N ASP A 80 -7.75 0.35 -10.32
CA ASP A 80 -9.03 -0.10 -10.87
C ASP A 80 -9.97 -0.68 -9.80
N ASN A 81 -9.55 -0.71 -8.53
CA ASN A 81 -10.21 -1.34 -7.40
C ASN A 81 -10.31 -2.87 -7.51
N PHE A 82 -9.41 -3.50 -8.27
CA PHE A 82 -9.26 -4.94 -8.37
C PHE A 82 -7.78 -5.32 -8.36
N ILE A 83 -7.41 -6.28 -7.51
CA ILE A 83 -6.04 -6.80 -7.55
C ILE A 83 -5.97 -7.85 -8.66
N CYS A 84 -5.30 -7.51 -9.75
CA CYS A 84 -5.08 -8.41 -10.87
C CYS A 84 -3.74 -9.14 -10.75
N LYS A 85 -3.52 -10.15 -11.60
CA LYS A 85 -2.24 -10.87 -11.69
C LYS A 85 -1.03 -9.94 -11.82
N SER A 86 -1.16 -8.88 -12.63
CA SER A 86 -0.09 -7.90 -12.84
C SER A 86 0.26 -7.09 -11.59
N ASP A 87 -0.74 -6.79 -10.74
CA ASP A 87 -0.52 -6.07 -9.48
C ASP A 87 0.18 -6.97 -8.46
N LEU A 88 -0.19 -8.25 -8.41
CA LEU A 88 0.50 -9.27 -7.60
C LEU A 88 1.93 -9.51 -8.07
N GLU A 89 2.18 -9.55 -9.38
CA GLU A 89 3.53 -9.71 -9.95
C GLU A 89 4.43 -8.54 -9.53
N GLN A 90 3.95 -7.30 -9.64
CA GLN A 90 4.68 -6.11 -9.19
C GLN A 90 4.94 -6.11 -7.68
N THR A 91 3.94 -6.54 -6.91
CA THR A 91 4.04 -6.67 -5.45
C THR A 91 5.12 -7.69 -5.07
N LEU A 92 5.06 -8.89 -5.65
CA LEU A 92 5.98 -9.98 -5.38
C LEU A 92 7.40 -9.61 -5.76
N ASN A 93 7.61 -9.00 -6.93
CA ASN A 93 8.93 -8.53 -7.35
C ASN A 93 9.52 -7.51 -6.37
N LYS A 94 8.70 -6.62 -5.80
CA LYS A 94 9.15 -5.67 -4.76
C LYS A 94 9.48 -6.34 -3.43
N LEU A 95 8.75 -7.38 -3.04
CA LEU A 95 9.00 -8.13 -1.81
C LEU A 95 10.24 -9.02 -1.90
N THR A 96 10.38 -9.73 -3.01
CA THR A 96 11.47 -10.68 -3.24
C THR A 96 12.72 -10.03 -3.83
N LYS A 97 12.69 -8.72 -4.08
CA LYS A 97 13.80 -7.97 -4.71
C LYS A 97 14.28 -8.63 -6.00
N GLU A 98 13.34 -9.13 -6.79
CA GLU A 98 13.60 -9.81 -8.08
C GLU A 98 14.44 -11.10 -7.94
N GLU A 99 14.44 -11.74 -6.76
CA GLU A 99 15.11 -13.03 -6.55
C GLU A 99 14.33 -14.23 -7.10
N LEU A 100 13.04 -14.07 -7.38
CA LEU A 100 12.19 -15.11 -7.97
C LEU A 100 12.19 -15.04 -9.49
N THR A 101 12.08 -16.20 -10.13
CA THR A 101 11.88 -16.27 -11.58
C THR A 101 10.46 -15.84 -11.98
N GLU A 102 10.28 -15.34 -13.20
CA GLU A 102 8.95 -14.96 -13.73
C GLU A 102 7.95 -16.13 -13.63
N GLU A 103 8.42 -17.37 -13.80
CA GLU A 103 7.63 -18.59 -13.68
C GLU A 103 7.13 -18.81 -12.24
N GLU A 104 7.99 -18.62 -11.23
CA GLU A 104 7.62 -18.73 -9.82
C GLU A 104 6.65 -17.63 -9.40
N VAL A 105 6.90 -16.39 -9.82
CA VAL A 105 6.01 -15.26 -9.55
C VAL A 105 4.63 -15.53 -10.18
N SER A 106 4.59 -15.94 -11.44
CA SER A 106 3.35 -16.29 -12.13
C SER A 106 2.59 -17.40 -11.42
N LEU A 107 3.28 -18.46 -10.98
CA LEU A 107 2.67 -19.59 -10.28
C LEU A 107 2.08 -19.17 -8.93
N VAL A 108 2.78 -18.31 -8.17
CA VAL A 108 2.28 -17.79 -6.90
C VAL A 108 1.07 -16.89 -7.14
N CYS A 109 1.11 -15.99 -8.12
CA CYS A 109 -0.03 -15.14 -8.45
C CYS A 109 -1.25 -15.96 -8.86
N GLU A 110 -1.07 -16.99 -9.70
CA GLU A 110 -2.16 -17.88 -10.11
C GLU A 110 -2.78 -18.61 -8.92
N LYS A 111 -1.95 -19.16 -8.02
CA LYS A 111 -2.46 -19.81 -6.81
C LYS A 111 -3.18 -18.85 -5.86
N VAL A 112 -2.67 -17.63 -5.71
CA VAL A 112 -3.31 -16.61 -4.86
C VAL A 112 -4.67 -16.24 -5.42
N ILE A 113 -4.77 -16.01 -6.74
CA ILE A 113 -6.05 -15.73 -7.39
C ILE A 113 -6.97 -16.95 -7.25
N GLU A 114 -6.53 -18.16 -7.58
CA GLU A 114 -7.36 -19.38 -7.47
C GLU A 114 -7.90 -19.64 -6.05
N GLU A 115 -7.13 -19.33 -5.01
CA GLU A 115 -7.54 -19.51 -3.60
C GLU A 115 -8.43 -18.37 -3.07
N ALA A 116 -8.23 -17.14 -3.56
CA ALA A 116 -8.89 -15.95 -3.03
C ALA A 116 -10.11 -15.52 -3.86
N ASP A 117 -10.09 -15.74 -5.18
CA ASP A 117 -11.16 -15.41 -6.13
C ASP A 117 -12.39 -16.31 -5.88
N MET A 118 -13.43 -15.75 -5.26
CA MET A 118 -14.64 -16.50 -4.95
C MET A 118 -15.68 -16.46 -6.07
N ASP A 119 -15.66 -15.42 -6.90
CA ASP A 119 -16.66 -15.19 -7.93
C ASP A 119 -16.21 -15.64 -9.34
N GLY A 120 -14.93 -15.99 -9.47
CA GLY A 120 -14.32 -16.55 -10.67
C GLY A 120 -14.11 -15.52 -11.78
N ASP A 121 -14.01 -14.23 -11.44
CA ASP A 121 -13.80 -13.16 -12.41
C ASP A 121 -12.33 -13.01 -12.85
N GLY A 122 -11.43 -13.76 -12.20
CA GLY A 122 -9.98 -13.76 -12.45
C GLY A 122 -9.26 -12.56 -11.83
N LYS A 123 -9.91 -11.84 -10.92
CA LYS A 123 -9.41 -10.69 -10.19
C LYS A 123 -9.82 -10.81 -8.72
N LEU A 124 -9.22 -10.02 -7.85
CA LEU A 124 -9.62 -9.97 -6.45
C LEU A 124 -10.30 -8.64 -6.17
N GLY A 125 -11.61 -8.69 -5.93
CA GLY A 125 -12.35 -7.56 -5.40
C GLY A 125 -12.05 -7.32 -3.93
N PHE A 126 -12.58 -6.22 -3.39
CA PHE A 126 -12.46 -5.91 -1.97
C PHE A 126 -13.02 -7.03 -1.07
N SER A 127 -14.15 -7.63 -1.46
CA SER A 127 -14.78 -8.73 -0.72
C SER A 127 -13.89 -9.99 -0.65
N ASP A 128 -13.26 -10.35 -1.77
CA ASP A 128 -12.35 -11.49 -1.87
C ASP A 128 -11.10 -11.27 -1.02
N PHE A 129 -10.54 -10.06 -1.11
CA PHE A 129 -9.38 -9.65 -0.33
C PHE A 129 -9.67 -9.62 1.18
N GLU A 130 -10.82 -9.11 1.60
CA GLU A 130 -11.24 -9.12 3.00
C GLU A 130 -11.35 -10.56 3.53
N ASN A 131 -11.95 -11.46 2.73
CA ASN A 131 -12.04 -12.86 3.08
C ASN A 131 -10.66 -13.53 3.16
N MET A 132 -9.76 -13.25 2.21
CA MET A 132 -8.39 -13.75 2.21
C MET A 132 -7.62 -13.29 3.47
N ILE A 133 -7.69 -12.00 3.81
CA ILE A 133 -7.06 -11.45 5.01
C ILE A 133 -7.67 -12.08 6.28
N SER A 134 -8.98 -12.30 6.31
CA SER A 134 -9.63 -12.94 7.45
C SER A 134 -9.12 -14.37 7.70
N LYS A 135 -8.73 -15.07 6.63
CA LYS A 135 -8.15 -16.42 6.67
C LYS A 135 -6.63 -16.42 6.96
N ALA A 136 -5.95 -15.29 6.77
CA ALA A 136 -4.54 -15.09 7.03
C ALA A 136 -4.31 -14.22 8.29
N PRO A 137 -4.44 -14.78 9.51
CA PRO A 137 -4.31 -14.03 10.74
C PRO A 137 -2.93 -13.38 10.94
N ASP A 138 -1.88 -13.89 10.28
CA ASP A 138 -0.53 -13.31 10.29
C ASP A 138 -0.44 -11.99 9.50
N PHE A 139 -1.40 -11.72 8.61
CA PHE A 139 -1.41 -10.50 7.79
C PHE A 139 -1.86 -9.25 8.57
N LEU A 140 -2.61 -9.42 9.67
CA LEU A 140 -3.14 -8.34 10.51
C LEU A 140 -2.48 -8.25 11.88
N ARG A 141 -1.38 -8.99 12.10
CA ARG A 141 -0.72 -9.09 13.40
C ARG A 141 0.41 -8.09 13.58
#